data_AF-A0A7S2FSH7-F1
#
_entry.id   AF-A0A7S2FSH7-F1
#
_cell.length_a   1.000
_cell.length_b   1.000
_cell.length_c   1.000
_cell.angle_alpha   90.00
_cell.angle_beta   90.00
_cell.angle_gamma   90.00
#
_symmetry.space_group_name_H-M   'P 1'
#
loop_
_entity.id
_entity.type
_entity.pdbx_description
1 polymer ?
#
loop_
_entity_poly.entity_id
_entity_poly.type
_entity_poly.pdbx_seq_one_letter_code
_entity_poly.pdbx_strand_id
1 'polypeptide(L)'
;ASQYFIYSFLNWLRDDLGYEASSIDPCLFWRIEDNDNFIFVGIYSDNAIIISKGDKLRALFIYAFNRKYKESPDSEFGENEIVEFLSMQTKSKEVDDTRY
;
A
#
# COMPACT_ATOMS: atom_id res chain seq x y z
N ALA A 1 -9.72 -0.07 -9.03
CA ALA A 1 -8.67 -1.10 -9.06
C ALA A 1 -9.27 -2.49 -9.25
N SER A 2 -8.54 -3.47 -9.78
CA SER A 2 -9.08 -4.84 -9.89
C SER A 2 -9.32 -5.43 -8.49
N GLN A 3 -10.44 -6.12 -8.29
CA GLN A 3 -10.78 -6.72 -6.98
C GLN A 3 -9.65 -7.64 -6.46
N TYR A 4 -8.93 -8.29 -7.36
CA TYR A 4 -7.73 -9.08 -7.08
C TYR A 4 -6.60 -8.27 -6.42
N PHE A 5 -6.37 -7.04 -6.88
CA PHE A 5 -5.34 -6.18 -6.32
C PHE A 5 -5.61 -5.84 -4.86
N ILE A 6 -6.85 -5.43 -4.54
CA ILE A 6 -7.23 -5.10 -3.17
C ILE A 6 -6.98 -6.30 -2.26
N TYR A 7 -7.42 -7.51 -2.64
CA TYR A 7 -7.13 -8.71 -1.85
C TYR A 7 -5.62 -8.98 -1.67
N SER A 8 -4.82 -8.75 -2.71
CA SER A 8 -3.36 -8.88 -2.61
C SER A 8 -2.76 -7.87 -1.61
N PHE A 9 -3.25 -6.63 -1.62
CA PHE A 9 -2.84 -5.59 -0.68
C PHE A 9 -3.26 -5.93 0.76
N LEU A 10 -4.50 -6.38 0.97
CA LEU A 10 -4.99 -6.76 2.30
C LEU A 10 -4.19 -7.93 2.89
N ASN A 11 -3.93 -8.97 2.08
CA ASN A 11 -3.10 -10.09 2.52
C ASN A 11 -1.67 -9.64 2.81
N TRP A 12 -1.11 -8.72 2.01
CA TRP A 12 0.22 -8.17 2.29
C TRP A 12 0.30 -7.44 3.63
N LEU A 13 -0.71 -6.62 3.97
CA LEU A 13 -0.75 -5.96 5.29
C LEU A 13 -0.72 -6.98 6.43
N ARG A 14 -1.56 -8.02 6.35
CA ARG A 14 -1.69 -9.02 7.41
C ARG A 14 -0.51 -9.96 7.48
N ASP A 15 -0.20 -10.60 6.37
CA ASP A 15 0.68 -11.78 6.31
C ASP A 15 2.16 -11.38 6.24
N ASP A 16 2.49 -10.25 5.60
CA ASP A 16 3.88 -9.82 5.42
C ASP A 16 4.29 -8.68 6.37
N LEU A 17 3.36 -7.76 6.72
CA LEU A 17 3.66 -6.61 7.59
C LEU A 17 3.19 -6.75 9.04
N GLY A 18 2.43 -7.80 9.35
CA GLY A 18 1.95 -8.11 10.70
C GLY A 18 0.90 -7.13 11.21
N TYR A 19 0.04 -6.63 10.33
CA TYR A 19 -1.12 -5.82 10.74
C TYR A 19 -2.26 -6.74 11.18
N GLU A 20 -2.97 -6.32 12.21
CA GLU A 20 -4.21 -6.95 12.64
C GLU A 20 -5.37 -6.39 11.81
N ALA A 21 -6.30 -7.26 11.43
CA ALA A 21 -7.52 -6.87 10.75
C ALA A 21 -8.66 -6.69 11.77
N SER A 22 -9.51 -5.67 11.57
CA SER A 22 -10.72 -5.51 12.37
C SER A 22 -11.66 -6.68 12.21
N SER A 23 -12.23 -7.13 13.34
CA SER A 23 -13.29 -8.13 13.34
C SER A 23 -14.66 -7.58 12.92
N ILE A 24 -14.80 -6.25 12.90
CA ILE A 24 -16.07 -5.55 12.57
C ILE A 24 -16.02 -4.96 11.15
N ASP A 25 -14.85 -4.48 10.72
CA ASP A 25 -14.68 -3.83 9.41
C ASP A 25 -13.53 -4.49 8.61
N PRO A 26 -13.81 -5.28 7.56
CA PRO A 26 -12.77 -5.98 6.81
C PRO A 26 -11.81 -5.05 6.05
N CYS A 27 -12.08 -3.74 6.00
CA CYS A 27 -11.25 -2.74 5.36
C CYS A 27 -10.33 -1.98 6.34
N LEU A 28 -10.42 -2.25 7.64
CA LEU A 28 -9.64 -1.57 8.67
C LEU A 28 -8.56 -2.48 9.25
N PHE A 29 -7.32 -2.01 9.19
CA PHE A 29 -6.14 -2.71 9.70
C PHE A 29 -5.37 -1.80 10.67
N TRP A 30 -4.71 -2.38 11.65
CA TRP A 30 -3.83 -1.62 12.55
C TRP A 30 -2.58 -2.40 12.95
N ARG A 31 -1.60 -1.64 13.39
CA ARG A 31 -0.46 -2.17 14.15
C ARG A 31 -0.11 -1.16 15.23
N ILE A 32 -0.01 -1.66 16.46
CA ILE A 32 0.30 -0.85 17.64
C ILE A 32 1.53 -1.48 18.28
N GLU A 33 2.63 -0.73 18.38
CA GLU A 33 3.79 -1.16 19.17
C GLU A 33 3.71 -0.60 20.59
N ASP A 34 3.26 0.66 20.73
CA ASP A 34 3.01 1.33 22.00
C ASP A 34 2.07 2.53 21.80
N ASN A 35 1.79 3.29 22.86
CA ASN A 35 0.88 4.45 22.84
C ASN A 35 1.38 5.64 22.00
N ASP A 36 2.68 5.70 21.70
CA ASP A 36 3.31 6.76 20.91
C ASP A 36 3.69 6.30 19.50
N ASN A 37 3.59 5.01 19.22
CA ASN A 37 3.92 4.40 17.94
C ASN A 37 2.83 3.41 17.49
N PHE A 38 1.90 3.93 16.70
CA PHE A 38 0.81 3.15 16.09
C PHE A 38 0.52 3.59 14.66
N ILE A 39 -0.10 2.70 13.90
CA ILE A 39 -0.56 2.97 12.54
C ILE A 39 -1.89 2.25 12.28
N PHE A 40 -2.82 2.96 11.67
CA PHE A 40 -4.09 2.48 11.16
C PHE A 40 -4.10 2.67 9.65
N VAL A 41 -4.56 1.64 8.94
CA VAL A 41 -4.71 1.63 7.49
C VAL A 41 -6.16 1.27 7.19
N GLY A 42 -6.93 2.24 6.69
CA GLY A 42 -8.29 2.04 6.22
C GLY A 42 -8.33 1.99 4.70
N ILE A 43 -9.11 1.07 4.13
CA ILE A 43 -9.29 0.95 2.68
C ILE A 43 -10.67 1.44 2.30
N TYR A 44 -10.73 2.39 1.38
CA TYR A 44 -11.96 2.95 0.86
C TYR A 44 -11.97 2.87 -0.66
N SER A 45 -12.71 1.91 -1.20
CA SER A 45 -12.73 1.58 -2.63
C SER A 45 -11.31 1.29 -3.14
N ASP A 46 -10.67 2.28 -3.79
CA ASP A 46 -9.33 2.16 -4.40
C ASP A 46 -8.24 2.91 -3.63
N ASN A 47 -8.59 3.55 -2.51
CA ASN A 47 -7.70 4.42 -1.75
C ASN A 47 -7.35 3.84 -0.39
N ALA A 48 -6.10 4.05 0.04
CA ALA A 48 -5.68 3.80 1.42
C ALA A 48 -5.66 5.11 2.21
N ILE A 49 -6.22 5.09 3.41
CA ILE A 49 -6.18 6.15 4.40
C ILE A 49 -5.27 5.69 5.52
N ILE A 50 -4.18 6.42 5.74
CA ILE A 50 -3.16 6.06 6.71
C ILE A 50 -3.16 7.08 7.84
N ILE A 51 -3.47 6.63 9.05
CA ILE A 51 -3.42 7.45 10.27
C ILE A 51 -2.35 6.84 11.17
N SER A 52 -1.34 7.62 11.55
CA SER A 52 -0.25 7.11 12.39
C SER A 52 0.18 8.15 13.41
N LYS A 53 0.74 7.64 14.50
CA LYS A 53 1.47 8.41 15.51
C LYS A 53 2.84 7.78 15.66
N GLY A 54 3.86 8.62 15.79
CA GLY A 54 5.26 8.19 15.80
C GLY A 54 5.81 7.92 14.40
N ASP A 55 7.12 8.07 14.24
CA ASP A 55 7.76 7.99 12.92
C ASP A 55 8.12 6.56 12.50
N LYS A 56 8.31 5.65 13.46
CA LYS A 56 8.87 4.32 13.21
C LYS A 56 7.97 3.47 12.33
N LEU A 57 6.72 3.23 12.74
CA LEU A 57 5.80 2.39 11.96
C LEU A 57 5.42 3.03 10.63
N ARG A 58 5.27 4.36 10.58
CA ARG A 58 5.02 5.10 9.34
C ARG A 58 6.17 4.96 8.35
N ALA A 59 7.41 5.15 8.79
CA ALA A 59 8.60 5.00 7.95
C ALA A 59 8.76 3.56 7.45
N LEU A 60 8.53 2.57 8.31
CA LEU A 60 8.54 1.15 7.93
C LEU A 60 7.47 0.83 6.87
N PHE A 61 6.26 1.36 7.04
CA PHE A 61 5.18 1.18 6.07
C PHE A 61 5.55 1.79 4.71
N ILE A 62 6.01 3.05 4.67
CA ILE A 62 6.41 3.72 3.42
C ILE A 62 7.55 2.96 2.75
N TYR A 63 8.55 2.54 3.51
CA TYR A 63 9.67 1.75 2.99
C TYR A 63 9.20 0.42 2.38
N ALA A 64 8.33 -0.30 3.07
CA ALA A 64 7.80 -1.58 2.60
C ALA A 64 6.91 -1.39 1.36
N PHE A 65 6.08 -0.35 1.34
CA PHE A 65 5.22 0.00 0.21
C PHE A 65 6.06 0.29 -1.04
N ASN A 66 7.05 1.19 -0.93
CA ASN A 66 7.91 1.55 -2.07
C ASN A 66 8.73 0.37 -2.58
N ARG A 67 9.02 -0.63 -1.73
CA ARG A 67 9.68 -1.87 -2.17
C ARG A 67 8.75 -2.83 -2.89
N LYS A 68 7.49 -2.95 -2.46
CA LYS A 68 6.51 -3.83 -3.08
C LYS A 68 5.94 -3.25 -4.37
N TYR A 69 5.65 -1.95 -4.37
CA TYR A 69 5.04 -1.19 -5.45
C TYR A 69 6.04 -0.19 -6.02
N LYS A 70 7.17 -0.69 -6.53
CA LYS A 70 8.13 0.13 -7.29
C LYS A 70 7.48 0.77 -8.51
N GLU A 71 6.52 0.04 -9.09
CA GLU A 71 5.67 0.45 -10.18
C GLU A 71 4.21 0.21 -9.78
N SER A 72 3.31 1.03 -10.31
CA SER A 72 1.89 0.89 -10.04
C SER A 72 1.34 -0.35 -10.73
N PRO A 73 0.70 -1.27 -10.00
CA PRO A 73 0.08 -2.43 -10.61
C PRO A 73 -1.16 -2.05 -11.45
N ASP A 74 -1.74 -0.87 -11.24
CA ASP A 74 -2.93 -0.38 -11.95
C ASP A 74 -2.64 0.57 -13.12
N SER A 75 -1.41 1.06 -13.28
CA SER A 75 -1.06 1.90 -14.42
C SER A 75 -0.93 1.07 -15.70
N GLU A 76 -1.32 1.69 -16.81
CA GLU A 76 -0.88 1.26 -18.14
C GLU A 76 0.63 1.45 -18.28
N PHE A 77 1.22 0.82 -19.30
CA PHE A 77 2.63 1.05 -19.62
C PHE A 77 2.83 2.51 -20.02
N GLY A 78 3.79 3.19 -19.39
CA GLY A 78 4.06 4.61 -19.59
C GLY A 78 5.55 4.93 -19.50
N GLU A 79 5.91 6.18 -19.79
CA GLU A 79 7.29 6.67 -19.77
C GLU A 79 7.79 7.00 -18.36
N ASN A 80 7.68 6.05 -17.42
CA ASN A 80 8.22 6.20 -16.06
C ASN A 80 7.62 7.39 -15.26
N GLU A 81 6.36 7.71 -15.52
CA GLU A 81 5.68 8.85 -14.91
C GLU A 81 5.35 8.61 -13.43
N ILE A 82 5.23 9.69 -12.65
CA ILE A 82 4.73 9.59 -11.26
C ILE A 82 3.21 9.50 -11.30
N VAL A 83 2.66 8.40 -10.77
CA VAL A 83 1.22 8.14 -10.69
C VAL A 83 0.78 7.98 -9.23
N GLU A 84 -0.50 8.22 -8.97
CA GLU A 84 -1.09 7.97 -7.65
C GLU A 84 -1.65 6.54 -7.58
N PHE A 85 -1.30 5.85 -6.50
CA PHE A 85 -1.73 4.49 -6.20
C PHE A 85 -2.01 4.33 -4.70
N LEU A 86 -3.22 3.92 -4.32
CA LEU A 86 -3.65 3.83 -2.92
C LEU A 86 -3.41 5.15 -2.14
N SER A 87 -3.67 6.30 -2.77
CA SER A 87 -3.37 7.63 -2.24
C SER A 87 -1.87 7.92 -2.00
N MET A 88 -0.98 7.13 -2.58
CA MET A 88 0.47 7.28 -2.49
C MET A 88 1.10 7.45 -3.87
N GLN A 89 2.19 8.21 -3.97
CA GLN A 89 2.91 8.36 -5.23
C GLN A 89 3.79 7.13 -5.51
N THR A 90 3.69 6.59 -6.73
CA THR A 90 4.55 5.52 -7.27
C THR A 90 4.88 5.82 -8.74
N LYS A 91 5.65 4.94 -9.41
CA LYS A 91 5.96 5.07 -10.84
C LYS A 91 4.97 4.29 -11.70
N SER A 92 4.71 4.72 -12.94
CA SER A 92 4.02 3.89 -13.92
C SER A 92 4.87 2.67 -14.30
N LYS A 93 4.25 1.61 -14.84
CA LYS A 93 4.99 0.48 -15.43
C LYS A 93 5.84 0.96 -16.60
N GLU A 94 7.10 0.54 -16.66
CA GLU A 94 7.97 0.84 -17.80
C GLU A 94 7.53 0.06 -19.04
N VAL A 95 7.54 0.71 -20.20
CA VAL A 95 7.47 0.02 -21.50
C VAL A 95 8.78 -0.75 -21.67
N ASP A 96 8.71 -2.09 -21.62
CA ASP A 96 9.87 -2.93 -21.95
C ASP A 96 10.08 -2.92 -23.47
N ASP A 97 11.04 -2.12 -23.94
CA ASP A 97 11.35 -1.88 -25.36
C ASP A 97 12.06 -3.07 -26.03
N THR A 98 11.91 -4.29 -25.48
CA THR A 98 12.57 -5.52 -25.94
C THR A 98 11.79 -6.27 -27.03
N ARG A 99 11.06 -5.55 -27.89
CA ARG A 99 10.51 -6.10 -29.14
C ARG A 99 11.24 -5.51 -30.36
N TYR A 100 12.44 -6.03 -30.62
CA TYR A 100 13.06 -6.03 -31.94
C TYR A 100 13.39 -7.45 -32.36
#